data_AF-A0A8T4F4P8-F1
#
_entry.id   AF-A0A8T4F4P8-F1
#
_cell.length_a   1.000
_cell.length_b   1.000
_cell.length_c   1.000
_cell.angle_alpha   90.00
_cell.angle_beta   90.00
_cell.angle_gamma   90.00
#
_symmetry.space_group_name_H-M   'P 1'
#
loop_
_entity.id
_entity.type
_entity.pdbx_description
1 polymer ?
#
loop_
_entity_poly.entity_id
_entity_poly.type
_entity_poly.pdbx_seq_one_letter_code
_entity_poly.pdbx_strand_id
1 'polypeptide(L)'
;MSSLILDGGLATHLETLGCDLADDLWSAKLLFQDPSAIRQAHRDYFEAGADVATTASYQASFPGFERRGLSASEAEALMLLSVTLAMEARDEAGHGLVAASIGPYGAYRADASEYTGDYGLGEDELFEWHLPRFQLLAGSDADLLAFETIPSYVEGRAIRRLLDEAPVRAWVSFSCRDGAHLNDGTPFEQAAALFPDHLVGVNCTAPHFIPDLVKRGAVVAYPNSGETWDPANYRWLGTPDAIEFGTAAVEWRALGATHVGGCCRTTPDHIRHIRQRLS
;
A
#
# COMPACT_ATOMS: atom_id res chain seq x y z
N MET A 1 7.14 -15.83 16.78
CA MET A 1 6.36 -14.57 16.81
C MET A 1 5.20 -14.73 15.85
N SER A 2 4.00 -14.26 16.21
CA SER A 2 2.85 -14.24 15.30
C SER A 2 3.09 -13.17 14.23
N SER A 3 2.74 -13.46 12.97
CA SER A 3 2.75 -12.44 11.91
C SER A 3 1.57 -11.49 12.12
N LEU A 4 1.75 -10.20 11.80
CA LEU A 4 0.65 -9.26 11.64
C LEU A 4 0.06 -9.40 10.24
N ILE A 5 -1.26 -9.42 10.15
CA ILE A 5 -1.97 -9.55 8.89
C ILE A 5 -2.41 -8.17 8.43
N LEU A 6 -1.98 -7.75 7.25
CA LEU A 6 -2.43 -6.50 6.64
C LEU A 6 -3.74 -6.74 5.88
N ASP A 7 -4.42 -5.67 5.50
CA ASP A 7 -5.58 -5.73 4.61
C ASP A 7 -5.18 -6.06 3.15
N GLY A 8 -6.15 -5.90 2.24
CA GLY A 8 -6.03 -6.23 0.83
C GLY A 8 -6.20 -5.03 -0.09
N GLY A 9 -6.50 -5.29 -1.36
CA GLY A 9 -6.77 -4.27 -2.36
C GLY A 9 -8.04 -3.48 -2.04
N LEU A 10 -7.91 -2.28 -1.49
CA LEU A 10 -9.05 -1.42 -1.15
C LEU A 10 -9.91 -1.10 -2.38
N ALA A 11 -9.28 -0.64 -3.47
CA ALA A 11 -9.97 -0.34 -4.72
C ALA A 11 -10.70 -1.58 -5.29
N THR A 12 -10.03 -2.74 -5.29
CA THR A 12 -10.63 -4.00 -5.74
C THR A 12 -11.89 -4.32 -4.94
N HIS A 13 -11.83 -4.22 -3.61
CA HIS A 13 -12.98 -4.55 -2.78
C HIS A 13 -14.13 -3.55 -2.97
N LEU A 14 -13.83 -2.25 -3.11
CA LEU A 14 -14.83 -1.23 -3.43
C LEU A 14 -15.55 -1.51 -4.76
N GLU A 15 -14.86 -2.00 -5.79
CA GLU A 15 -15.51 -2.45 -7.03
C GLU A 15 -16.45 -3.64 -6.78
N THR A 16 -16.08 -4.59 -5.91
CA THR A 16 -16.98 -5.70 -5.54
C THR A 16 -18.23 -5.25 -4.79
N LEU A 17 -18.16 -4.10 -4.09
CA LEU A 17 -19.30 -3.43 -3.47
C LEU A 17 -20.14 -2.61 -4.47
N GLY A 18 -19.75 -2.58 -5.75
CA GLY A 18 -20.46 -1.91 -6.82
C GLY A 18 -20.07 -0.44 -7.03
N CYS A 19 -18.99 0.03 -6.42
CA CYS A 19 -18.47 1.37 -6.67
C CYS A 19 -17.80 1.44 -8.05
N ASP A 20 -18.10 2.50 -8.80
CA ASP A 20 -17.35 2.84 -10.01
C ASP A 20 -16.08 3.61 -9.61
N LEU A 21 -14.90 3.12 -10.00
CA LEU A 21 -13.60 3.74 -9.71
C LEU A 21 -12.88 4.29 -10.95
N ALA A 22 -13.55 4.39 -12.11
CA ALA A 22 -12.96 4.89 -13.35
C ALA A 22 -12.69 6.41 -13.31
N ASP A 23 -11.63 6.81 -12.58
CA ASP A 23 -11.30 8.19 -12.28
C ASP A 23 -9.83 8.33 -11.86
N ASP A 24 -9.14 9.44 -12.16
CA ASP A 24 -7.73 9.61 -11.78
C ASP A 24 -7.47 9.65 -10.25
N LEU A 25 -8.51 9.88 -9.43
CA LEU A 25 -8.42 9.79 -7.97
C LEU A 25 -8.75 8.39 -7.41
N TRP A 26 -9.07 7.41 -8.26
CA TRP A 26 -9.56 6.07 -7.92
C TRP A 26 -10.51 6.06 -6.70
N SER A 27 -10.08 5.48 -5.59
CA SER A 27 -10.85 5.37 -4.35
C SER A 27 -10.95 6.68 -3.58
N ALA A 28 -10.01 7.62 -3.74
CA ALA A 28 -10.02 8.89 -3.03
C ALA A 28 -11.22 9.77 -3.43
N LYS A 29 -11.83 9.56 -4.60
CA LYS A 29 -13.09 10.24 -4.96
C LYS A 29 -14.25 9.85 -4.05
N LEU A 30 -14.25 8.61 -3.55
CA LEU A 30 -15.31 8.13 -2.68
C LEU A 30 -15.27 8.84 -1.32
N LEU A 31 -14.16 9.47 -0.93
CA LEU A 31 -14.10 10.30 0.28
C LEU A 31 -15.10 11.47 0.28
N PHE A 32 -15.54 11.94 -0.89
CA PHE A 32 -16.59 12.97 -0.98
C PHE A 32 -17.85 12.50 -1.72
N GLN A 33 -17.83 11.34 -2.39
CA GLN A 33 -18.99 10.78 -3.08
C GLN A 33 -19.74 9.74 -2.25
N ASP A 34 -19.02 8.82 -1.61
CA ASP A 34 -19.59 7.75 -0.77
C ASP A 34 -18.59 7.29 0.31
N PRO A 35 -18.41 8.09 1.38
CA PRO A 35 -17.53 7.73 2.50
C PRO A 35 -17.97 6.43 3.19
N SER A 36 -19.25 6.10 3.12
CA SER A 36 -19.82 4.92 3.78
C SER A 36 -19.30 3.62 3.16
N ALA A 37 -19.07 3.61 1.84
CA ALA A 37 -18.46 2.48 1.13
C ALA A 37 -17.01 2.24 1.57
N ILE A 38 -16.22 3.30 1.80
CA ILE A 38 -14.84 3.18 2.32
C ILE A 38 -14.85 2.55 3.72
N ARG A 39 -15.71 3.05 4.61
CA ARG A 39 -15.83 2.47 5.96
C ARG A 39 -16.30 1.01 5.93
N GLN A 40 -17.27 0.68 5.07
CA GLN A 40 -17.70 -0.71 4.85
C GLN A 40 -16.51 -1.57 4.42
N ALA A 41 -15.72 -1.12 3.46
CA ALA A 41 -14.57 -1.87 2.97
C ALA A 41 -13.52 -2.13 4.07
N HIS A 42 -13.21 -1.14 4.91
CA HIS A 42 -12.33 -1.35 6.06
C HIS A 42 -12.90 -2.35 7.07
N ARG A 43 -14.21 -2.25 7.39
CA ARG A 43 -14.87 -3.21 8.28
C ARG A 43 -14.78 -4.63 7.73
N ASP A 44 -15.03 -4.82 6.44
CA ASP A 44 -14.98 -6.14 5.80
C ASP A 44 -13.59 -6.77 5.91
N TYR A 45 -12.52 -5.97 5.82
CA TYR A 45 -11.15 -6.45 6.03
C TYR A 45 -10.86 -6.81 7.49
N PHE A 46 -11.32 -6.03 8.46
CA PHE A 46 -11.22 -6.41 9.87
C PHE A 46 -12.01 -7.69 10.17
N GLU A 47 -13.22 -7.85 9.63
CA GLU A 47 -14.03 -9.08 9.75
C GLU A 47 -13.37 -10.29 9.08
N ALA A 48 -12.62 -10.08 7.99
CA ALA A 48 -11.79 -11.12 7.39
C ALA A 48 -10.54 -11.48 8.22
N GLY A 49 -10.22 -10.67 9.23
CA GLY A 49 -9.13 -10.88 10.15
C GLY A 49 -7.86 -10.14 9.79
N ALA A 50 -7.94 -8.94 9.21
CA ALA A 50 -6.79 -8.02 9.16
C ALA A 50 -6.46 -7.50 10.58
N ASP A 51 -5.18 -7.40 10.91
CA ASP A 51 -4.66 -6.68 12.09
C ASP A 51 -4.40 -5.20 11.79
N VAL A 52 -4.20 -4.83 10.52
CA VAL A 52 -3.88 -3.45 10.10
C VAL A 52 -4.68 -3.09 8.86
N ALA A 53 -5.37 -1.95 8.89
CA ALA A 53 -6.01 -1.35 7.71
C ALA A 53 -5.14 -0.21 7.15
N THR A 54 -5.04 -0.12 5.82
CA THR A 54 -4.39 0.97 5.10
C THR A 54 -5.45 1.97 4.62
N THR A 55 -5.29 3.26 4.95
CA THR A 55 -6.31 4.28 4.66
C THR A 55 -6.49 4.55 3.16
N ALA A 56 -7.65 5.11 2.78
CA ALA A 56 -7.96 5.51 1.41
C ALA A 56 -7.20 6.78 0.93
N SER A 57 -5.92 6.93 1.29
CA SER A 57 -5.10 8.13 0.99
C SER A 57 -3.92 7.89 0.04
N TYR A 58 -3.76 6.68 -0.52
CA TYR A 58 -2.68 6.32 -1.45
C TYR A 58 -2.43 7.38 -2.55
N GLN A 59 -3.47 7.76 -3.29
CA GLN A 59 -3.43 8.80 -4.33
C GLN A 59 -3.84 10.20 -3.87
N ALA A 60 -4.38 10.30 -2.66
CA ALA A 60 -4.83 11.57 -2.12
C ALA A 60 -3.61 12.50 -1.99
N SER A 61 -3.67 13.65 -2.65
CA SER A 61 -2.60 14.64 -2.70
C SER A 61 -3.20 16.02 -2.97
N PHE A 62 -2.58 17.07 -2.43
CA PHE A 62 -3.04 18.44 -2.64
C PHE A 62 -3.17 18.78 -4.14
N PRO A 63 -2.15 18.53 -4.99
CA PRO A 63 -2.28 18.83 -6.42
C PRO A 63 -3.29 17.90 -7.12
N GLY A 64 -3.45 16.66 -6.63
CA GLY A 64 -4.43 15.71 -7.18
C GLY A 64 -5.86 16.21 -7.01
N PHE A 65 -6.20 16.69 -5.82
CA PHE A 65 -7.50 17.28 -5.51
C PHE A 65 -7.70 18.66 -6.16
N GLU A 66 -6.66 19.48 -6.24
CA GLU A 66 -6.72 20.78 -6.93
C GLU A 66 -7.13 20.63 -8.41
N ARG A 67 -6.62 19.60 -9.11
CA ARG A 67 -7.05 19.29 -10.49
C ARG A 67 -8.54 18.93 -10.60
N ARG A 68 -9.20 18.58 -9.49
CA ARG A 68 -10.65 18.34 -9.41
C ARG A 68 -11.43 19.57 -8.92
N GLY A 69 -10.76 20.71 -8.80
CA GLY A 69 -11.38 21.97 -8.39
C GLY A 69 -11.59 22.10 -6.88
N LEU A 70 -10.96 21.25 -6.07
CA LEU A 70 -11.01 21.33 -4.62
C LEU A 70 -9.93 22.26 -4.08
N SER A 71 -10.27 23.01 -3.05
CA SER A 71 -9.34 23.83 -2.28
C SER A 71 -8.37 22.98 -1.44
N ALA A 72 -7.27 23.59 -1.00
CA ALA A 72 -6.33 22.95 -0.08
C ALA A 72 -7.00 22.48 1.23
N SER A 73 -7.92 23.27 1.78
CA SER A 73 -8.68 22.88 2.99
C SER A 73 -9.61 21.70 2.77
N GLU A 74 -10.22 21.59 1.59
CA GLU A 74 -11.05 20.42 1.23
C GLU A 74 -10.16 19.18 1.05
N ALA A 75 -9.01 19.33 0.40
CA ALA A 75 -8.02 18.27 0.26
C ALA A 75 -7.55 17.74 1.63
N GLU A 76 -7.23 18.63 2.57
CA GLU A 76 -6.87 18.28 3.95
C GLU A 76 -7.99 17.50 4.65
N ALA A 77 -9.21 18.03 4.59
CA ALA A 77 -10.36 17.41 5.22
C ALA A 77 -10.62 15.99 4.68
N LEU A 78 -10.45 15.76 3.37
CA LEU A 78 -10.63 14.44 2.76
C LEU A 78 -9.52 13.46 3.14
N MET A 79 -8.26 13.90 3.17
CA MET A 79 -7.15 13.07 3.63
C MET A 79 -7.34 12.64 5.09
N LEU A 80 -7.74 13.57 5.97
CA LEU A 80 -8.04 13.24 7.36
C LEU A 80 -9.29 12.35 7.50
N LEU A 81 -10.32 12.57 6.67
CA LEU A 81 -11.50 11.72 6.65
C LEU A 81 -11.14 10.27 6.32
N SER A 82 -10.16 10.03 5.44
CA SER A 82 -9.71 8.66 5.13
C SER A 82 -9.17 7.93 6.38
N VAL A 83 -8.52 8.65 7.29
CA VAL A 83 -8.03 8.13 8.57
C VAL A 83 -9.20 7.86 9.51
N THR A 84 -10.11 8.83 9.65
CA THR A 84 -11.31 8.70 10.49
C THR A 84 -12.15 7.49 10.12
N LEU A 85 -12.40 7.25 8.82
CA LEU A 85 -13.22 6.11 8.37
C LEU A 85 -12.58 4.76 8.70
N ALA A 86 -11.25 4.64 8.57
CA ALA A 86 -10.52 3.44 8.96
C ALA A 86 -10.53 3.22 10.48
N MET A 87 -10.41 4.30 11.27
CA MET A 87 -10.51 4.24 12.72
C MET A 87 -11.90 3.85 13.21
N GLU A 88 -12.96 4.39 12.61
CA GLU A 88 -14.33 3.98 12.93
C GLU A 88 -14.52 2.47 12.70
N ALA A 89 -14.03 1.95 11.58
CA ALA A 89 -14.10 0.52 11.28
C ALA A 89 -13.27 -0.33 12.27
N ARG A 90 -12.07 0.12 12.65
CA ARG A 90 -11.23 -0.52 13.68
C ARG A 90 -11.95 -0.55 15.02
N ASP A 91 -12.55 0.56 15.43
CA ASP A 91 -13.23 0.70 16.71
C ASP A 91 -14.53 -0.15 16.75
N GLU A 92 -15.26 -0.22 15.64
CA GLU A 92 -16.38 -1.16 15.46
C GLU A 92 -15.93 -2.63 15.59
N ALA A 93 -14.76 -2.98 15.02
CA ALA A 93 -14.18 -4.32 15.11
C ALA A 93 -13.56 -4.62 16.49
N GLY A 94 -13.29 -3.60 17.31
CA GLY A 94 -12.71 -3.70 18.64
C GLY A 94 -11.24 -4.12 18.68
N HIS A 95 -10.53 -4.12 17.55
CA HIS A 95 -9.12 -4.50 17.45
C HIS A 95 -8.45 -3.94 16.19
N GLY A 96 -7.12 -4.05 16.14
CA GLY A 96 -6.30 -3.71 14.98
C GLY A 96 -5.65 -2.33 15.05
N LEU A 97 -4.94 -1.96 14.00
CA LEU A 97 -4.24 -0.69 13.82
C LEU A 97 -4.65 -0.03 12.50
N VAL A 98 -4.45 1.28 12.40
CA VAL A 98 -4.69 2.04 11.17
C VAL A 98 -3.38 2.65 10.67
N ALA A 99 -2.97 2.29 9.46
CA ALA A 99 -1.82 2.85 8.78
C ALA A 99 -2.26 3.89 7.74
N ALA A 100 -1.82 5.15 7.89
CA ALA A 100 -2.10 6.17 6.90
C ALA A 100 -1.26 5.93 5.63
N SER A 101 -1.93 5.59 4.52
CA SER A 101 -1.28 5.27 3.24
C SER A 101 -0.77 6.52 2.53
N ILE A 102 0.47 6.45 2.04
CA ILE A 102 1.15 7.47 1.25
C ILE A 102 1.75 6.79 0.01
N GLY A 103 1.07 6.94 -1.13
CA GLY A 103 1.53 6.40 -2.41
C GLY A 103 2.64 7.22 -3.08
N PRO A 104 3.29 6.71 -4.13
CA PRO A 104 4.38 7.38 -4.80
C PRO A 104 3.90 8.57 -5.64
N TYR A 105 4.82 9.42 -6.07
CA TYR A 105 4.56 10.52 -7.01
C TYR A 105 3.91 10.03 -8.32
N GLY A 106 4.29 8.84 -8.79
CA GLY A 106 3.72 8.21 -9.99
C GLY A 106 2.22 7.99 -9.91
N ALA A 107 1.70 7.67 -8.71
CA ALA A 107 0.28 7.46 -8.49
C ALA A 107 -0.53 8.74 -8.69
N TYR A 108 0.08 9.90 -8.44
CA TYR A 108 -0.52 11.20 -8.73
C TYR A 108 -0.48 11.55 -10.23
N ARG A 109 0.52 11.10 -10.99
CA ARG A 109 0.61 11.40 -12.43
C ARG A 109 -0.47 10.68 -13.25
N ALA A 110 -0.99 9.55 -12.75
CA ALA A 110 -1.98 8.71 -13.43
C ALA A 110 -1.55 8.28 -14.85
N ASP A 111 -0.25 8.23 -15.13
CA ASP A 111 0.34 7.84 -16.42
C ASP A 111 1.12 6.52 -16.34
N ALA A 112 0.80 5.70 -15.34
CA ALA A 112 1.45 4.41 -15.03
C ALA A 112 2.94 4.52 -14.68
N SER A 113 3.48 5.71 -14.45
CA SER A 113 4.87 5.88 -14.06
C SER A 113 5.18 5.27 -12.68
N GLU A 114 4.18 5.01 -11.83
CA GLU A 114 4.33 4.23 -10.59
C GLU A 114 4.90 2.82 -10.83
N TYR A 115 4.82 2.31 -12.08
CA TYR A 115 5.38 1.02 -12.48
C TYR A 115 6.76 1.14 -13.14
N THR A 116 7.27 2.35 -13.38
CA THR A 116 8.59 2.59 -14.00
C THR A 116 9.56 3.32 -13.08
N GLY A 117 9.07 4.19 -12.18
CA GLY A 117 9.88 5.03 -11.31
C GLY A 117 10.64 6.16 -12.03
N ASP A 118 10.40 6.35 -13.33
CA ASP A 118 11.00 7.43 -14.12
C ASP A 118 10.01 8.61 -14.27
N TYR A 119 10.08 9.53 -13.32
CA TYR A 119 9.22 10.72 -13.30
C TYR A 119 9.91 11.99 -13.79
N GLY A 120 11.24 11.95 -14.02
CA GLY A 120 12.06 13.12 -14.36
C GLY A 120 12.28 14.12 -13.22
N LEU A 121 11.98 13.75 -11.96
CA LEU A 121 12.18 14.60 -10.78
C LEU A 121 13.40 14.19 -9.96
N GLY A 122 14.08 15.18 -9.39
CA GLY A 122 15.13 15.00 -8.40
C GLY A 122 14.59 14.75 -6.99
N GLU A 123 15.50 14.46 -6.08
CA GLU A 123 15.18 14.18 -4.67
C GLU A 123 14.53 15.37 -3.93
N ASP A 124 15.03 16.59 -4.16
CA ASP A 124 14.47 17.79 -3.52
C ASP A 124 13.03 18.06 -3.96
N GLU A 125 12.74 17.90 -5.26
CA GLU A 125 11.40 18.08 -5.81
C GLU A 125 10.41 17.04 -5.24
N LEU A 126 10.86 15.79 -5.10
CA LEU A 126 10.06 14.72 -4.50
C LEU A 126 9.84 14.95 -3.00
N PHE A 127 10.86 15.43 -2.28
CA PHE A 127 10.74 15.80 -0.88
C PHE A 127 9.71 16.91 -0.69
N GLU A 128 9.83 18.01 -1.44
CA GLU A 128 8.89 19.14 -1.38
C GLU A 128 7.46 18.74 -1.73
N TRP A 129 7.29 17.82 -2.69
CA TRP A 129 5.97 17.33 -3.08
C TRP A 129 5.29 16.49 -1.99
N HIS A 130 6.03 15.59 -1.34
CA HIS A 130 5.47 14.72 -0.29
C HIS A 130 5.27 15.46 1.04
N LEU A 131 6.09 16.48 1.34
CA LEU A 131 6.17 17.12 2.65
C LEU A 131 4.80 17.58 3.21
N PRO A 132 3.92 18.28 2.47
CA PRO A 132 2.64 18.73 3.03
C PRO A 132 1.73 17.57 3.44
N ARG A 133 1.66 16.51 2.61
CA ARG A 133 0.85 15.32 2.89
C ARG A 133 1.44 14.52 4.05
N PHE A 134 2.76 14.40 4.09
CA PHE A 134 3.46 13.77 5.20
C PHE A 134 3.15 14.48 6.53
N GLN A 135 3.30 15.80 6.60
CA GLN A 135 3.03 16.57 7.81
C GLN A 135 1.57 16.42 8.28
N LEU A 136 0.62 16.46 7.35
CA LEU A 136 -0.80 16.27 7.65
C LEU A 136 -1.09 14.88 8.25
N LEU A 137 -0.62 13.81 7.59
CA LEU A 137 -0.91 12.43 8.02
C LEU A 137 -0.09 12.01 9.24
N ALA A 138 1.14 12.50 9.38
CA ALA A 138 1.96 12.32 10.57
C ALA A 138 1.35 12.99 11.82
N GLY A 139 0.58 14.07 11.63
CA GLY A 139 -0.17 14.75 12.69
C GLY A 139 -1.59 14.22 12.92
N SER A 140 -2.00 13.16 12.20
CA SER A 140 -3.33 12.55 12.35
C SER A 140 -3.37 11.51 13.48
N ASP A 141 -4.55 10.96 13.74
CA ASP A 141 -4.76 9.89 14.74
C ASP A 141 -4.39 8.48 14.24
N ALA A 142 -3.78 8.35 13.06
CA ALA A 142 -3.29 7.07 12.55
C ALA A 142 -2.18 6.49 13.45
N ASP A 143 -2.14 5.16 13.59
CA ASP A 143 -1.17 4.47 14.44
C ASP A 143 0.26 4.51 13.86
N LEU A 144 0.35 4.53 12.53
CA LEU A 144 1.59 4.53 11.75
C LEU A 144 1.35 5.04 10.32
N LEU A 145 2.44 5.27 9.59
CA LEU A 145 2.41 5.60 8.16
C LEU A 145 2.79 4.39 7.30
N ALA A 146 2.20 4.30 6.11
CA ALA A 146 2.51 3.29 5.11
C ALA A 146 2.96 4.00 3.82
N PHE A 147 4.28 4.17 3.66
CA PHE A 147 4.82 4.55 2.35
C PHE A 147 4.83 3.30 1.48
N GLU A 148 4.04 3.28 0.42
CA GLU A 148 3.80 2.04 -0.31
C GLU A 148 3.86 2.20 -1.81
N THR A 149 4.19 1.10 -2.49
CA THR A 149 4.37 1.03 -3.94
C THR A 149 5.47 1.99 -4.42
N ILE A 150 6.54 2.19 -3.65
CA ILE A 150 7.63 3.09 -4.05
C ILE A 150 8.47 2.42 -5.14
N PRO A 151 8.52 2.93 -6.39
CA PRO A 151 9.23 2.26 -7.49
C PRO A 151 10.64 2.79 -7.72
N SER A 152 10.99 3.90 -7.07
CA SER A 152 12.17 4.71 -7.35
C SER A 152 13.05 4.84 -6.10
N TYR A 153 14.35 4.60 -6.26
CA TYR A 153 15.33 4.83 -5.21
C TYR A 153 15.47 6.31 -4.86
N VAL A 154 15.35 7.20 -5.84
CA VAL A 154 15.41 8.66 -5.62
C VAL A 154 14.24 9.11 -4.73
N GLU A 155 13.05 8.57 -4.96
CA GLU A 155 11.89 8.79 -4.10
C GLU A 155 12.08 8.18 -2.71
N GLY A 156 12.69 6.99 -2.61
CA GLY A 156 13.10 6.41 -1.33
C GLY A 156 14.01 7.34 -0.51
N ARG A 157 14.96 8.04 -1.14
CA ARG A 157 15.81 9.03 -0.44
C ARG A 157 15.04 10.25 0.04
N ALA A 158 14.08 10.73 -0.75
CA ALA A 158 13.18 11.80 -0.32
C ALA A 158 12.33 11.38 0.89
N ILE A 159 11.81 10.14 0.89
CA ILE A 159 11.04 9.57 2.01
C ILE A 159 11.91 9.42 3.26
N ARG A 160 13.18 8.98 3.14
CA ARG A 160 14.12 8.97 4.27
C ARG A 160 14.23 10.33 4.93
N ARG A 161 14.38 11.39 4.14
CA ARG A 161 14.45 12.77 4.66
C ARG A 161 13.17 13.17 5.38
N LEU A 162 12.00 12.79 4.88
CA LEU A 162 10.73 13.05 5.58
C LEU A 162 10.68 12.35 6.94
N LEU A 163 11.11 11.09 7.00
CA LEU A 163 11.16 10.32 8.24
C LEU A 163 12.19 10.86 9.25
N ASP A 164 13.19 11.64 8.80
CA ASP A 164 14.10 12.37 9.69
C ASP A 164 13.46 13.62 10.33
N GLU A 165 12.38 14.15 9.75
CA GLU A 165 11.70 15.37 10.25
C GLU A 165 10.79 15.11 11.46
N ALA A 166 10.27 13.88 11.60
CA ALA A 166 9.36 13.55 12.71
C ALA A 166 9.50 12.09 13.17
N PRO A 167 9.45 11.82 14.48
CA PRO A 167 9.53 10.47 15.02
C PRO A 167 8.21 9.73 14.84
N VAL A 168 7.92 9.28 13.62
CA VAL A 168 6.74 8.51 13.26
C VAL A 168 7.06 7.03 13.15
N ARG A 169 6.10 6.17 13.51
CA ARG A 169 6.18 4.75 13.12
C ARG A 169 5.79 4.65 11.67
N ALA A 170 6.59 3.97 10.86
CA ALA A 170 6.27 3.74 9.46
C ALA A 170 6.84 2.42 8.95
N TRP A 171 6.23 1.91 7.88
CA TRP A 171 6.93 1.04 6.94
C TRP A 171 7.14 1.76 5.60
N VAL A 172 8.19 1.34 4.90
CA VAL A 172 8.45 1.74 3.51
C VAL A 172 8.48 0.50 2.65
N SER A 173 7.51 0.40 1.74
CA SER A 173 7.31 -0.75 0.87
C SER A 173 7.58 -0.38 -0.58
N PHE A 174 8.46 -1.13 -1.23
CA PHE A 174 8.86 -0.91 -2.61
C PHE A 174 8.07 -1.79 -3.58
N SER A 175 7.89 -1.31 -4.81
CA SER A 175 7.41 -2.13 -5.92
C SER A 175 8.58 -2.57 -6.79
N CYS A 176 8.68 -3.88 -7.05
CA CYS A 176 9.83 -4.50 -7.70
C CYS A 176 9.41 -5.15 -9.03
N ARG A 177 10.30 -5.07 -10.02
CA ARG A 177 10.08 -5.71 -11.34
C ARG A 177 10.48 -7.18 -11.37
N ASP A 178 11.32 -7.59 -10.43
CA ASP A 178 11.83 -8.95 -10.27
C ASP A 178 12.19 -9.24 -8.79
N GLY A 179 12.73 -10.42 -8.50
CA GLY A 179 13.12 -10.86 -7.16
C GLY A 179 14.36 -10.17 -6.56
N ALA A 180 14.88 -9.10 -7.18
CA ALA A 180 16.10 -8.43 -6.75
C ALA A 180 16.13 -6.91 -7.00
N HIS A 181 15.26 -6.36 -7.85
CA HIS A 181 15.32 -4.94 -8.25
C HIS A 181 13.96 -4.24 -8.15
N LEU A 182 14.01 -2.97 -7.71
CA LEU A 182 12.91 -2.01 -7.85
C LEU A 182 12.53 -1.84 -9.33
N ASN A 183 11.38 -1.22 -9.59
CA ASN A 183 10.92 -0.91 -10.94
C ASN A 183 11.91 -0.01 -11.71
N ASP A 184 12.57 0.94 -11.03
CA ASP A 184 13.64 1.77 -11.63
C ASP A 184 14.94 0.99 -11.92
N GLY A 185 15.05 -0.26 -11.47
CA GLY A 185 16.19 -1.14 -11.65
C GLY A 185 17.25 -1.10 -10.55
N THR A 186 17.05 -0.30 -9.51
CA THR A 186 17.93 -0.26 -8.34
C THR A 186 17.83 -1.60 -7.57
N PRO A 187 18.95 -2.18 -7.10
CA PRO A 187 18.91 -3.35 -6.22
C PRO A 187 18.08 -3.11 -4.96
N PHE A 188 17.21 -4.06 -4.60
CA PHE A 188 16.31 -3.95 -3.45
C PHE A 188 17.07 -3.68 -2.15
N GLU A 189 18.18 -4.38 -1.90
CA GLU A 189 18.98 -4.22 -0.70
C GLU A 189 19.57 -2.82 -0.56
N GLN A 190 19.90 -2.17 -1.68
CA GLN A 190 20.36 -0.78 -1.69
C GLN A 190 19.26 0.17 -1.22
N ALA A 191 18.02 -0.04 -1.68
CA ALA A 191 16.86 0.74 -1.27
C ALA A 191 16.48 0.46 0.20
N ALA A 192 16.50 -0.81 0.61
CA ALA A 192 16.23 -1.23 1.98
C ALA A 192 17.23 -0.63 2.99
N ALA A 193 18.50 -0.48 2.60
CA ALA A 193 19.55 0.08 3.44
C ALA A 193 19.32 1.57 3.81
N LEU A 194 18.41 2.29 3.14
CA LEU A 194 18.00 3.64 3.52
C LEU A 194 17.22 3.67 4.85
N PHE A 195 16.67 2.54 5.30
CA PHE A 195 15.70 2.47 6.38
C PHE A 195 16.11 1.47 7.48
N PRO A 196 17.31 1.59 8.08
CA PRO A 196 17.80 0.63 9.08
C PRO A 196 16.98 0.61 10.39
N ASP A 197 16.19 1.65 10.61
CA ASP A 197 15.37 1.95 11.78
C ASP A 197 13.86 1.81 11.53
N HIS A 198 13.44 1.45 10.31
CA HIS A 198 12.04 1.28 9.92
C HIS A 198 11.78 -0.11 9.33
N LEU A 199 10.51 -0.48 9.22
CA LEU A 199 10.12 -1.70 8.53
C LEU A 199 10.24 -1.50 7.01
N VAL A 200 10.93 -2.41 6.33
CA VAL A 200 11.06 -2.40 4.87
C VAL A 200 10.24 -3.52 4.26
N GLY A 201 9.53 -3.22 3.19
CA GLY A 201 8.61 -4.13 2.55
C GLY A 201 8.68 -4.21 1.04
N VAL A 202 7.85 -5.10 0.51
CA VAL A 202 7.49 -5.18 -0.89
C VAL A 202 5.97 -5.29 -1.03
N ASN A 203 5.41 -4.53 -1.96
CA ASN A 203 4.00 -4.62 -2.33
C ASN A 203 3.78 -4.33 -3.81
N CYS A 204 2.56 -4.58 -4.28
CA CYS A 204 2.16 -4.44 -5.70
C CYS A 204 3.12 -5.15 -6.69
N THR A 205 3.84 -6.16 -6.20
CA THR A 205 4.81 -6.97 -6.93
C THR A 205 4.22 -8.35 -7.15
N ALA A 206 4.60 -9.04 -8.23
CA ALA A 206 4.08 -10.37 -8.52
C ALA A 206 4.45 -11.37 -7.40
N PRO A 207 3.51 -12.22 -6.92
CA PRO A 207 3.72 -13.15 -5.81
C PRO A 207 4.96 -14.04 -5.92
N HIS A 208 5.33 -14.45 -7.13
CA HIS A 208 6.46 -15.35 -7.36
C HIS A 208 7.84 -14.72 -7.13
N PHE A 209 7.94 -13.39 -7.05
CA PHE A 209 9.18 -12.69 -6.69
C PHE A 209 9.33 -12.47 -5.17
N ILE A 210 8.24 -12.58 -4.42
CA ILE A 210 8.21 -12.28 -2.98
C ILE A 210 9.17 -13.17 -2.18
N PRO A 211 9.28 -14.49 -2.40
CA PRO A 211 10.24 -15.33 -1.67
C PRO A 211 11.69 -14.83 -1.74
N ASP A 212 12.13 -14.33 -2.90
CA ASP A 212 13.50 -13.85 -3.06
C ASP A 212 13.69 -12.46 -2.42
N LEU A 213 12.70 -11.58 -2.50
CA LEU A 213 12.75 -10.26 -1.86
C LEU A 213 12.71 -10.35 -0.32
N VAL A 214 11.94 -11.30 0.24
CA VAL A 214 11.94 -11.57 1.69
C VAL A 214 13.31 -12.08 2.15
N LYS A 215 13.95 -13.00 1.41
CA LYS A 215 15.32 -13.45 1.70
C LYS A 215 16.35 -12.32 1.65
N ARG A 216 16.07 -11.25 0.89
CA ARG A 216 16.89 -10.04 0.78
C ARG A 216 16.58 -8.99 1.84
N GLY A 217 15.63 -9.24 2.74
CA GLY A 217 15.37 -8.39 3.90
C GLY A 217 14.00 -7.73 3.94
N ALA A 218 13.10 -8.00 2.98
CA ALA A 218 11.72 -7.54 3.09
C ALA A 218 11.00 -8.24 4.25
N VAL A 219 10.55 -7.47 5.24
CA VAL A 219 9.80 -7.99 6.41
C VAL A 219 8.30 -7.73 6.30
N VAL A 220 7.89 -6.81 5.43
CA VAL A 220 6.50 -6.54 5.07
C VAL A 220 6.25 -7.04 3.64
N ALA A 221 5.23 -7.86 3.42
CA ALA A 221 4.96 -8.49 2.12
C ALA A 221 3.44 -8.53 1.83
N TYR A 222 3.00 -7.75 0.85
CA TYR A 222 1.60 -7.73 0.42
C TYR A 222 1.53 -7.58 -1.11
N PRO A 223 1.78 -8.66 -1.86
CA PRO A 223 1.81 -8.63 -3.32
C PRO A 223 0.43 -8.39 -3.93
N ASN A 224 0.41 -8.07 -5.23
CA ASN A 224 -0.83 -8.17 -6.01
C ASN A 224 -1.24 -9.65 -6.17
N SER A 225 -2.45 -9.93 -6.68
CA SER A 225 -2.88 -11.31 -7.00
C SER A 225 -2.01 -11.96 -8.09
N GLY A 226 -1.22 -11.18 -8.84
CA GLY A 226 -0.27 -11.69 -9.84
C GLY A 226 -0.81 -12.06 -11.21
N GLU A 227 -2.13 -12.04 -11.43
CA GLU A 227 -2.76 -12.38 -12.72
C GLU A 227 -2.14 -11.59 -13.89
N THR A 228 -1.27 -12.26 -14.63
CA THR A 228 -0.76 -11.81 -15.93
C THR A 228 -0.76 -13.01 -16.85
N TRP A 229 -1.23 -12.82 -18.08
CA TRP A 229 -1.18 -13.90 -19.06
C TRP A 229 0.26 -14.07 -19.56
N ASP A 230 0.81 -15.28 -19.44
CA ASP A 230 2.09 -15.68 -20.04
C ASP A 230 1.80 -16.34 -21.39
N PRO A 231 1.91 -15.59 -22.52
CA PRO A 231 1.64 -16.13 -23.85
C PRO A 231 2.71 -17.12 -24.31
N ALA A 232 3.91 -17.14 -23.72
CA ALA A 232 4.97 -18.05 -24.10
C ALA A 232 4.74 -19.46 -23.54
N ASN A 233 4.15 -19.55 -22.34
CA ASN A 233 3.83 -20.81 -21.68
C ASN A 233 2.32 -21.12 -21.62
N TYR A 234 1.48 -20.29 -22.25
CA TYR A 234 0.02 -20.41 -22.29
C TYR A 234 -0.61 -20.65 -20.91
N ARG A 235 -0.16 -19.89 -19.91
CA ARG A 235 -0.68 -19.98 -18.53
C ARG A 235 -0.93 -18.60 -17.95
N TRP A 236 -1.87 -18.52 -17.02
CA TRP A 236 -1.96 -17.37 -16.13
C TRP A 236 -0.86 -17.48 -15.08
N LEU A 237 -0.03 -16.44 -14.97
CA LEU A 237 0.85 -16.22 -13.83
C LEU A 237 0.04 -15.55 -12.71
N GLY A 238 0.43 -15.77 -11.46
CA GLY A 238 -0.24 -15.23 -10.28
C GLY A 238 -0.83 -16.29 -9.36
N THR A 239 -1.49 -15.82 -8.31
CA THR A 239 -2.26 -16.57 -7.31
C THR A 239 -3.63 -15.89 -7.14
N PRO A 240 -4.49 -15.89 -8.17
CA PRO A 240 -5.84 -15.33 -8.07
C PRO A 240 -6.75 -16.10 -7.10
N ASP A 241 -6.44 -17.38 -6.91
CA ASP A 241 -7.14 -18.22 -5.97
C ASP A 241 -6.71 -17.85 -4.54
N ALA A 242 -7.70 -17.48 -3.72
CA ALA A 242 -7.47 -17.03 -2.35
C ALA A 242 -6.83 -18.11 -1.46
N ILE A 243 -7.07 -19.40 -1.74
CA ILE A 243 -6.48 -20.52 -1.00
C ILE A 243 -4.99 -20.68 -1.36
N GLU A 244 -4.66 -20.58 -2.64
CA GLU A 244 -3.27 -20.56 -3.12
C GLU A 244 -2.52 -19.35 -2.56
N PHE A 245 -3.15 -18.17 -2.55
CA PHE A 245 -2.58 -16.95 -1.96
C PHE A 245 -2.28 -17.14 -0.47
N GLY A 246 -3.22 -17.69 0.31
CA GLY A 246 -3.00 -18.03 1.71
C GLY A 246 -1.91 -19.11 1.91
N THR A 247 -1.70 -20.00 0.94
CA THR A 247 -0.60 -20.97 0.97
C THR A 247 0.75 -20.30 0.73
N ALA A 248 0.83 -19.39 -0.23
CA ALA A 248 2.03 -18.60 -0.50
C ALA A 248 2.44 -17.73 0.70
N ALA A 249 1.47 -17.18 1.44
CA ALA A 249 1.71 -16.44 2.67
C ALA A 249 2.46 -17.23 3.75
N VAL A 250 2.24 -18.56 3.84
CA VAL A 250 2.99 -19.44 4.76
C VAL A 250 4.46 -19.48 4.39
N GLU A 251 4.78 -19.55 3.09
CA GLU A 251 6.15 -19.53 2.61
C GLU A 251 6.81 -18.18 2.91
N TRP A 252 6.14 -17.06 2.62
CA TRP A 252 6.70 -15.72 2.90
C TRP A 252 7.02 -15.56 4.39
N ARG A 253 6.13 -16.01 5.28
CA ARG A 253 6.38 -16.04 6.72
C ARG A 253 7.58 -16.91 7.08
N ALA A 254 7.66 -18.12 6.54
CA ALA A 254 8.76 -19.05 6.81
C ALA A 254 10.13 -18.47 6.39
N LEU A 255 10.15 -17.60 5.37
CA LEU A 255 11.34 -16.93 4.88
C LEU A 255 11.73 -15.67 5.65
N GLY A 256 10.82 -15.13 6.49
CA GLY A 256 11.12 -13.98 7.36
C GLY A 256 10.09 -12.85 7.32
N ALA A 257 9.06 -12.92 6.49
CA ALA A 257 8.01 -11.90 6.49
C ALA A 257 7.22 -11.93 7.81
N THR A 258 7.12 -10.77 8.44
CA THR A 258 6.41 -10.59 9.72
C THR A 258 5.08 -9.87 9.55
N HIS A 259 4.91 -9.11 8.47
CA HIS A 259 3.68 -8.43 8.11
C HIS A 259 3.24 -8.93 6.73
N VAL A 260 2.06 -9.53 6.64
CA VAL A 260 1.60 -10.21 5.41
C VAL A 260 0.19 -9.79 5.05
N GLY A 261 -0.06 -9.39 3.81
CA GLY A 261 -1.41 -9.06 3.33
C GLY A 261 -1.53 -9.17 1.82
N GLY A 262 -2.39 -8.35 1.23
CA GLY A 262 -2.60 -8.29 -0.22
C GLY A 262 -2.62 -6.86 -0.76
N CYS A 263 -2.41 -6.73 -2.07
CA CYS A 263 -2.51 -5.46 -2.79
C CYS A 263 -3.53 -5.61 -3.93
N CYS A 264 -3.24 -5.11 -5.13
CA CYS A 264 -4.17 -5.12 -6.26
C CYS A 264 -4.78 -6.50 -6.52
N ARG A 265 -6.11 -6.53 -6.72
CA ARG A 265 -6.95 -7.71 -7.01
C ARG A 265 -7.06 -8.73 -5.88
N THR A 266 -6.60 -8.38 -4.67
CA THR A 266 -6.89 -9.15 -3.46
C THR A 266 -8.16 -8.60 -2.79
N THR A 267 -8.86 -9.47 -2.07
CA THR A 267 -10.17 -9.20 -1.46
C THR A 267 -10.21 -9.69 0.00
N PRO A 268 -11.25 -9.40 0.78
CA PRO A 268 -11.40 -9.98 2.12
C PRO A 268 -11.31 -11.51 2.17
N ASP A 269 -11.70 -12.23 1.10
CA ASP A 269 -11.54 -13.68 1.03
C ASP A 269 -10.07 -14.13 1.04
N HIS A 270 -9.19 -13.37 0.39
CA HIS A 270 -7.74 -13.60 0.43
C HIS A 270 -7.21 -13.44 1.86
N ILE A 271 -7.58 -12.35 2.53
CA ILE A 271 -7.16 -12.05 3.89
C ILE A 271 -7.64 -13.11 4.88
N ARG A 272 -8.88 -13.60 4.71
CA ARG A 272 -9.43 -14.70 5.52
C ARG A 272 -8.59 -15.97 5.37
N HIS A 273 -8.15 -16.31 4.16
CA HIS A 273 -7.29 -17.47 3.94
C HIS A 273 -5.86 -17.27 4.47
N ILE A 274 -5.29 -16.07 4.37
CA ILE A 274 -4.01 -15.75 5.04
C ILE A 274 -4.16 -15.96 6.56
N ARG A 275 -5.21 -15.40 7.18
CA ARG A 275 -5.49 -15.57 8.62
C ARG A 275 -5.61 -17.03 9.00
N GLN A 276 -6.40 -17.82 8.29
CA GLN A 276 -6.56 -19.25 8.57
C GLN A 276 -5.25 -20.04 8.51
N ARG A 277 -4.31 -19.65 7.64
CA ARG A 277 -3.03 -20.35 7.45
C ARG A 277 -1.91 -19.87 8.37
N LEU A 278 -1.97 -18.63 8.84
CA LEU A 278 -0.92 -18.02 9.67
C LEU A 278 -1.26 -17.97 11.17
N SER A 279 -2.52 -18.21 11.54
CA SER A 279 -2.96 -18.37 12.94
C SER A 279 -2.30 -19.55 13.64
#